data_AF-A0A6L9XWP2-F1
#
_entry.id   AF-A0A6L9XWP2-F1
#
_cell.length_a   1.000
_cell.length_b   1.000
_cell.length_c   1.000
_cell.angle_alpha   90.00
_cell.angle_beta   90.00
_cell.angle_gamma   90.00
#
_symmetry.space_group_name_H-M   'P 1'
#
loop_
_entity.id
_entity.type
_entity.pdbx_description
1 polymer ?
#
loop_
_entity_poly.entity_id
_entity_poly.type
_entity_poly.pdbx_seq_one_letter_code
_entity_poly.pdbx_strand_id
1 'polypeptide(L)'
;MSTVDVVASAFERAGWKIFRQQEVFGRGANPTRLGIIAGHERLEMLVYAWRITGEGAGRKGTNYRIQTTRSHHDDLLIEGERLTMGFGYDKERDVIAVFDGWTKRATGSSSSVHIKRSLLTAAQTDGFAEDGDPWDARAASTSESADRLIDWILEQRNTRTAFVEPLSIEIDRDSAVITADLWDSSPAAWLRPGDTALLDPSADKRSQVTQQWRILNAQVVITSPPGQRYPRRSVVFRCDRITES
;
A
#
# COMPACT_ATOMS: atom_id res chain seq x y z
N MET A 1 18.83 -7.61 15.12
CA MET A 1 17.56 -6.86 15.21
C MET A 1 17.00 -6.74 13.79
N SER A 2 15.81 -7.28 13.56
CA SER A 2 15.11 -7.17 12.28
C SER A 2 14.45 -5.80 12.13
N THR A 3 14.07 -5.40 10.91
CA THR A 3 13.27 -4.16 10.70
C THR A 3 11.97 -4.20 11.49
N VAL A 4 11.33 -5.38 11.63
CA VAL A 4 10.11 -5.53 12.45
C VAL A 4 10.39 -5.19 13.91
N ASP A 5 11.51 -5.66 14.46
CA ASP A 5 11.87 -5.38 15.85
C ASP A 5 12.14 -3.89 16.08
N VAL A 6 12.76 -3.22 15.10
CA VAL A 6 13.00 -1.76 15.15
C VAL A 6 11.66 -1.02 15.17
N VAL A 7 10.74 -1.37 14.26
CA VAL A 7 9.41 -0.75 14.16
C VAL A 7 8.60 -1.00 15.43
N ALA A 8 8.56 -2.24 15.92
CA ALA A 8 7.86 -2.58 17.16
C ALA A 8 8.41 -1.77 18.35
N SER A 9 9.73 -1.70 18.49
CA SER A 9 10.38 -0.92 19.56
C SER A 9 10.07 0.58 19.44
N ALA A 10 9.98 1.12 18.21
CA ALA A 10 9.64 2.51 17.97
C ALA A 10 8.18 2.81 18.35
N PHE A 11 7.25 1.92 18.01
CA PHE A 11 5.85 2.05 18.43
C PHE A 11 5.68 1.93 19.95
N GLU A 12 6.45 1.06 20.62
CA GLU A 12 6.47 0.99 22.08
C GLU A 12 6.93 2.29 22.74
N ARG A 13 7.98 2.91 22.20
CA ARG A 13 8.43 4.23 22.67
C ARG A 13 7.39 5.32 22.43
N ALA A 14 6.61 5.21 21.35
CA ALA A 14 5.47 6.10 21.07
C ALA A 14 4.23 5.80 21.94
N GLY A 15 4.32 4.91 22.92
CA GLY A 15 3.24 4.62 23.87
C GLY A 15 2.28 3.49 23.45
N TRP A 16 2.59 2.76 22.38
CA TRP A 16 1.78 1.63 21.92
C TRP A 16 2.27 0.30 22.49
N LYS A 17 1.36 -0.55 22.95
CA LYS A 17 1.73 -1.90 23.40
C LYS A 17 1.67 -2.90 22.25
N ILE A 18 2.72 -3.70 22.06
CA ILE A 18 2.66 -4.86 21.17
C ILE A 18 1.90 -5.98 21.88
N PHE A 19 0.76 -6.40 21.33
CA PHE A 19 -0.01 -7.54 21.85
C PHE A 19 0.12 -8.79 20.97
N ARG A 20 0.63 -8.64 19.75
CA ARG A 20 0.86 -9.74 18.81
C ARG A 20 2.06 -9.43 17.92
N GLN A 21 2.97 -10.39 17.80
CA GLN A 21 4.03 -10.40 16.80
C GLN A 21 4.26 -11.85 16.39
N GLN A 22 3.82 -12.24 15.20
CA GLN A 22 3.80 -13.64 14.77
C GLN A 22 4.26 -13.78 13.32
N GLU A 23 5.30 -14.58 13.09
CA GLU A 23 5.72 -14.96 11.74
C GLU A 23 4.64 -15.75 11.01
N VAL A 24 4.42 -15.47 9.73
CA VAL A 24 3.39 -16.17 8.94
C VAL A 24 3.92 -17.48 8.34
N PHE A 25 5.15 -17.49 7.83
CA PHE A 25 5.73 -18.67 7.15
C PHE A 25 6.79 -19.42 7.98
N GLY A 26 7.01 -19.03 9.24
CA GLY A 26 7.94 -19.71 10.16
C GLY A 26 9.41 -19.73 9.71
N ARG A 27 9.78 -18.90 8.74
CA ARG A 27 11.14 -18.74 8.22
C ARG A 27 11.47 -17.26 8.07
N GLY A 28 11.53 -16.57 9.21
CA GLY A 28 12.02 -15.20 9.31
C GLY A 28 10.92 -14.15 9.29
N ALA A 29 11.35 -12.90 9.32
CA ALA A 29 10.49 -11.76 9.65
C ALA A 29 9.43 -11.37 8.59
N ASN A 30 9.32 -12.10 7.46
CA ASN A 30 8.46 -11.72 6.34
C ASN A 30 7.48 -12.81 5.91
N PRO A 31 6.17 -12.50 5.84
CA PRO A 31 5.50 -11.42 6.56
C PRO A 31 5.34 -11.77 8.05
N THR A 32 5.16 -10.73 8.87
CA THR A 32 4.86 -10.83 10.30
C THR A 32 3.51 -10.18 10.59
N ARG A 33 2.61 -10.90 11.26
CA ARG A 33 1.40 -10.29 11.83
C ARG A 33 1.79 -9.48 13.05
N LEU A 34 1.59 -8.17 13.00
CA LEU A 34 1.88 -7.24 14.09
C LEU A 34 0.57 -6.62 14.59
N GLY A 35 0.32 -6.76 15.88
CA GLY A 35 -0.82 -6.15 16.56
C GLY A 35 -0.34 -5.19 17.63
N ILE A 36 -0.76 -3.93 17.53
CA ILE A 36 -0.46 -2.86 18.48
C ILE A 36 -1.74 -2.25 19.06
N ILE A 37 -1.69 -1.78 20.31
CA ILE A 37 -2.83 -1.18 21.00
C ILE A 37 -2.40 0.00 21.87
N ALA A 38 -3.18 1.08 21.85
CA ALA A 38 -3.04 2.23 22.74
C ALA A 38 -4.44 2.72 23.18
N GLY A 39 -4.74 2.62 24.48
CA GLY A 39 -6.08 2.91 24.99
C GLY A 39 -7.15 2.02 24.35
N HIS A 40 -8.09 2.63 23.63
CA HIS A 40 -9.15 1.93 22.87
C HIS A 40 -8.79 1.70 21.40
N GLU A 41 -7.70 2.28 20.91
CA GLU A 41 -7.29 2.17 19.51
C GLU A 41 -6.49 0.88 19.30
N ARG A 42 -6.93 0.06 18.34
CA ARG A 42 -6.29 -1.21 18.01
C ARG A 42 -5.90 -1.23 16.54
N LEU A 43 -4.62 -1.49 16.28
CA LEU A 43 -4.08 -1.63 14.94
C LEU A 43 -3.51 -3.04 14.71
N GLU A 44 -4.07 -3.75 13.73
CA GLU A 44 -3.54 -5.02 13.26
C GLU A 44 -3.04 -4.90 11.82
N MET A 45 -1.80 -5.34 11.62
CA MET A 45 -1.08 -5.21 10.37
C MET A 45 -0.47 -6.54 9.94
N LEU A 46 -0.34 -6.71 8.63
CA LEU A 46 0.55 -7.67 8.01
C LEU A 46 1.81 -6.92 7.54
N VAL A 47 2.88 -7.06 8.33
CA VAL A 47 4.11 -6.30 8.17
C VAL A 47 5.11 -7.07 7.32
N TYR A 48 5.67 -6.39 6.33
CA TYR A 48 6.83 -6.87 5.61
C TYR A 48 8.06 -6.01 5.94
N ALA A 49 9.10 -6.63 6.49
CA ALA A 49 10.41 -6.04 6.69
C ALA A 49 11.27 -6.11 5.44
N TRP A 50 11.50 -4.95 4.83
CA TRP A 50 12.29 -4.80 3.63
C TRP A 50 13.61 -4.11 3.97
N ARG A 51 14.61 -4.29 3.11
CA ARG A 51 15.92 -3.62 3.27
C ARG A 51 15.94 -2.34 2.45
N ILE A 52 16.39 -1.24 3.05
CA ILE A 52 16.73 -0.02 2.31
C ILE A 52 18.13 -0.18 1.75
N THR A 53 18.26 -0.17 0.43
CA THR A 53 19.53 -0.27 -0.30
C THR A 53 19.65 0.89 -1.27
N GLY A 54 20.88 1.32 -1.58
CA GLY A 54 21.10 2.23 -2.70
C GLY A 54 20.65 1.58 -4.02
N GLU A 55 20.27 2.38 -5.02
CA GLU A 55 20.06 1.83 -6.36
C GLU A 55 21.33 1.11 -6.86
N GLY A 56 21.15 -0.08 -7.46
CA GLY A 56 22.26 -0.99 -7.78
C GLY A 56 23.35 -0.41 -8.69
N ALA A 57 24.49 -1.11 -8.75
CA ALA A 57 25.68 -0.69 -9.50
C ALA A 57 25.37 -0.25 -10.94
N GLY A 58 25.86 0.93 -11.32
CA GLY A 58 25.71 1.51 -12.67
C GLY A 58 24.56 2.50 -12.85
N ARG A 59 23.68 2.68 -11.84
CA ARG A 59 22.67 3.76 -11.86
C ARG A 59 23.18 4.96 -11.06
N LYS A 60 23.36 6.10 -11.74
CA LYS A 60 23.61 7.40 -11.08
C LYS A 60 22.29 7.91 -10.52
N GLY A 61 21.85 7.34 -9.41
CA GLY A 61 20.60 7.70 -8.75
C GLY A 61 20.84 8.07 -7.30
N THR A 62 20.27 9.20 -6.87
CA THR A 62 20.15 9.58 -5.46
C THR A 62 19.05 8.79 -4.74
N ASN A 63 18.38 7.84 -5.39
CA ASN A 63 17.23 7.14 -4.82
C ASN A 63 17.62 5.85 -4.09
N TYR A 64 16.78 5.45 -3.15
CA TYR A 64 16.90 4.19 -2.44
C TYR A 64 15.81 3.22 -2.88
N ARG A 65 16.09 1.94 -2.71
CA ARG A 65 15.14 0.86 -2.91
C ARG A 65 14.85 0.22 -1.58
N ILE A 66 13.58 0.12 -1.26
CA ILE A 66 13.09 -0.81 -0.27
C ILE A 66 12.95 -2.12 -1.05
N GLN A 67 13.66 -3.20 -0.67
CA GLN A 67 13.60 -4.51 -1.35
C GLN A 67 13.20 -5.64 -0.40
N THR A 68 12.32 -6.53 -0.87
CA THR A 68 12.12 -7.83 -0.20
C THR A 68 13.34 -8.71 -0.43
N THR A 69 13.87 -9.32 0.63
CA THR A 69 14.76 -10.46 0.47
C THR A 69 13.91 -11.72 0.37
N ARG A 70 13.71 -12.24 -0.86
CA ARG A 70 13.24 -13.61 -1.16
C ARG A 70 12.03 -14.09 -0.32
N SER A 71 11.05 -13.23 -0.11
CA SER A 71 9.98 -13.50 0.87
C SER A 71 8.76 -14.19 0.26
N HIS A 72 8.58 -14.11 -1.06
CA HIS A 72 7.48 -14.72 -1.81
C HIS A 72 7.82 -14.77 -3.31
N HIS A 73 7.28 -15.76 -4.02
CA HIS A 73 7.39 -15.86 -5.48
C HIS A 73 6.23 -15.15 -6.20
N ASP A 74 5.10 -15.03 -5.49
CA ASP A 74 3.82 -14.51 -5.99
C ASP A 74 3.56 -13.09 -5.46
N ASP A 75 2.34 -12.60 -5.68
CA ASP A 75 1.84 -11.33 -5.14
C ASP A 75 1.97 -11.27 -3.59
N LEU A 76 1.96 -10.06 -3.03
CA LEU A 76 1.96 -9.91 -1.57
C LEU A 76 0.72 -10.59 -0.99
N LEU A 77 0.92 -11.32 0.12
CA LEU A 77 -0.19 -11.81 0.92
C LEU A 77 -0.97 -10.61 1.45
N ILE A 78 -2.28 -10.66 1.30
CA ILE A 78 -3.21 -9.68 1.87
C ILE A 78 -4.21 -10.44 2.75
N GLU A 79 -4.44 -9.96 3.97
CA GLU A 79 -5.47 -10.47 4.88
C GLU A 79 -6.52 -9.37 5.06
N GLY A 80 -7.79 -9.63 4.71
CA GLY A 80 -8.81 -8.58 4.59
C GLY A 80 -9.05 -7.72 5.84
N GLU A 81 -8.78 -8.26 7.04
CA GLU A 81 -8.93 -7.54 8.32
C GLU A 81 -7.67 -6.78 8.75
N ARG A 82 -6.60 -6.80 7.93
CA ARG A 82 -5.29 -6.21 8.27
C ARG A 82 -4.85 -5.22 7.23
N LEU A 83 -4.21 -4.15 7.70
CA LEU A 83 -3.42 -3.32 6.81
C LEU A 83 -2.13 -4.07 6.44
N THR A 84 -1.88 -4.23 5.14
CA THR A 84 -0.59 -4.72 4.69
C THR A 84 0.38 -3.55 4.59
N MET A 85 1.47 -3.58 5.34
CA MET A 85 2.43 -2.47 5.42
C MET A 85 3.84 -2.97 5.11
N GLY A 86 4.56 -2.24 4.25
CA GLY A 86 5.97 -2.49 3.99
C GLY A 86 6.83 -1.48 4.74
N PHE A 87 7.80 -1.97 5.51
CA PHE A 87 8.72 -1.13 6.26
C PHE A 87 10.16 -1.35 5.84
N GLY A 88 10.92 -0.27 5.72
CA GLY A 88 12.37 -0.27 5.59
C GLY A 88 13.01 0.48 6.75
N TYR A 89 14.22 0.11 7.14
CA TYR A 89 15.00 0.85 8.12
C TYR A 89 16.36 1.26 7.54
N ASP A 90 16.64 2.55 7.55
CA ASP A 90 17.92 3.15 7.20
C ASP A 90 18.72 3.41 8.48
N LYS A 91 19.63 2.48 8.78
CA LYS A 91 20.46 2.53 9.99
C LYS A 91 21.40 3.75 10.03
N GLU A 92 21.83 4.27 8.88
CA GLU A 92 22.74 5.43 8.85
C GLU A 92 22.03 6.70 9.30
N ARG A 93 20.73 6.78 9.05
CA ARG A 93 19.89 7.95 9.37
C ARG A 93 19.03 7.76 10.61
N ASP A 94 18.94 6.53 11.13
CA ASP A 94 17.94 6.11 12.12
C ASP A 94 16.51 6.48 11.66
N VAL A 95 16.20 6.15 10.40
CA VAL A 95 14.92 6.46 9.77
C VAL A 95 14.19 5.18 9.37
N ILE A 96 12.93 5.10 9.76
CA ILE A 96 11.97 4.09 9.34
C ILE A 96 11.19 4.65 8.15
N ALA A 97 11.22 3.95 7.03
CA ALA A 97 10.36 4.22 5.88
C ALA A 97 9.19 3.26 5.85
N VAL A 98 8.02 3.73 5.43
CA VAL A 98 6.81 2.93 5.30
C VAL A 98 6.09 3.22 3.98
N PHE A 99 5.41 2.20 3.46
CA PHE A 99 4.44 2.34 2.37
C PHE A 99 3.26 1.39 2.56
N ASP A 100 2.13 1.76 1.95
CA ASP A 100 0.94 0.91 1.90
C ASP A 100 1.18 -0.30 0.98
N GLY A 101 1.24 -1.49 1.55
CA GLY A 101 1.46 -2.73 0.79
C GLY A 101 0.29 -3.05 -0.15
N TRP A 102 -0.91 -2.52 0.08
CA TRP A 102 -2.05 -2.70 -0.81
C TRP A 102 -1.79 -2.12 -2.20
N THR A 103 -1.24 -0.91 -2.29
CA THR A 103 -0.94 -0.25 -3.57
C THR A 103 0.15 -0.98 -4.36
N LYS A 104 0.90 -1.85 -3.68
CA LYS A 104 1.94 -2.72 -4.24
C LYS A 104 1.60 -4.20 -4.12
N ARG A 105 0.33 -4.58 -3.97
CA ARG A 105 -0.08 -6.00 -3.81
C ARG A 105 0.35 -6.88 -4.98
N ALA A 106 0.35 -6.31 -6.19
CA ALA A 106 0.62 -7.01 -7.43
C ALA A 106 2.13 -7.12 -7.74
N THR A 107 2.89 -7.73 -6.83
CA THR A 107 4.33 -7.87 -6.97
C THR A 107 4.71 -9.23 -7.51
N GLY A 108 5.48 -9.27 -8.60
CA GLY A 108 6.15 -10.51 -9.02
C GLY A 108 7.37 -10.86 -8.16
N SER A 109 8.21 -11.74 -8.68
CA SER A 109 9.43 -12.26 -8.03
C SER A 109 10.52 -11.23 -7.69
N SER A 110 10.39 -9.99 -8.14
CA SER A 110 11.30 -8.88 -7.82
C SER A 110 10.49 -7.65 -7.40
N SER A 111 10.12 -7.63 -6.13
CA SER A 111 9.41 -6.50 -5.53
C SER A 111 10.40 -5.50 -4.94
N SER A 112 10.45 -4.32 -5.53
CA SER A 112 11.14 -3.17 -4.95
C SER A 112 10.25 -1.95 -5.01
N VAL A 113 10.20 -1.21 -3.92
CA VAL A 113 9.55 0.10 -3.86
C VAL A 113 10.64 1.14 -3.86
N HIS A 114 10.51 2.12 -4.74
CA HIS A 114 11.42 3.24 -4.77
C HIS A 114 11.04 4.23 -3.67
N ILE A 115 12.05 4.71 -2.96
CA ILE A 115 11.92 5.80 -2.00
C ILE A 115 12.96 6.86 -2.31
N LYS A 116 12.52 8.12 -2.39
CA LYS A 116 13.42 9.23 -2.68
C LYS A 116 14.33 9.48 -1.47
N ARG A 117 15.61 9.76 -1.71
CA ARG A 117 16.51 10.19 -0.63
C ARG A 117 16.06 11.48 0.03
N SER A 118 15.44 12.39 -0.72
CA SER A 118 14.89 13.63 -0.16
C SER A 118 13.88 13.34 0.95
N LEU A 119 13.05 12.30 0.82
CA LEU A 119 12.11 11.87 1.85
C LEU A 119 12.86 11.39 3.11
N LEU A 120 13.88 10.53 2.95
CA LEU A 120 14.67 10.03 4.10
C LEU A 120 15.44 11.16 4.80
N THR A 121 16.01 12.10 4.03
CA THR A 121 16.71 13.27 4.58
C THR A 121 15.75 14.21 5.31
N ALA A 122 14.56 14.45 4.75
CA ALA A 122 13.54 15.27 5.39
C ALA A 122 13.08 14.63 6.71
N ALA A 123 12.77 13.33 6.72
CA ALA A 123 12.40 12.62 7.95
C ALA A 123 13.53 12.66 9.00
N GLN A 124 14.80 12.52 8.60
CA GLN A 124 15.93 12.64 9.51
C GLN A 124 16.03 14.04 10.15
N THR A 125 15.70 15.09 9.39
CA THR A 125 15.85 16.48 9.84
C THR A 125 14.64 16.95 10.64
N ASP A 126 13.44 16.60 10.17
CA ASP A 126 12.16 17.14 10.64
C ASP A 126 11.39 16.14 11.52
N GLY A 127 11.98 14.96 11.77
CA GLY A 127 11.38 13.85 12.52
C GLY A 127 10.43 12.99 11.68
N PHE A 128 9.74 13.58 10.70
CA PHE A 128 8.80 12.88 9.83
C PHE A 128 8.59 13.61 8.50
N ALA A 129 8.36 12.84 7.44
CA ALA A 129 8.02 13.37 6.13
C ALA A 129 7.18 12.38 5.32
N GLU A 130 6.50 12.89 4.30
CA GLU A 130 5.67 12.13 3.35
C GLU A 130 6.05 12.47 1.90
N ASP A 131 5.81 11.55 0.97
CA ASP A 131 6.02 11.76 -0.46
C ASP A 131 5.11 10.86 -1.31
N GLY A 132 4.80 11.32 -2.52
CA GLY A 132 4.02 10.59 -3.50
C GLY A 132 2.52 10.93 -3.49
N ASP A 133 1.85 10.55 -4.58
CA ASP A 133 0.41 10.66 -4.70
C ASP A 133 -0.29 9.64 -3.76
N PRO A 134 -1.59 9.83 -3.42
CA PRO A 134 -2.29 8.91 -2.52
C PRO A 134 -2.22 7.43 -2.90
N TRP A 135 -2.26 7.12 -4.20
CA TRP A 135 -2.15 5.75 -4.74
C TRP A 135 -0.73 5.17 -4.74
N ASP A 136 0.26 5.95 -4.33
CA ASP A 136 1.66 5.55 -4.22
C ASP A 136 2.35 6.24 -3.04
N ALA A 137 1.60 6.51 -1.96
CA ALA A 137 2.08 7.30 -0.85
C ALA A 137 3.14 6.54 -0.03
N ARG A 138 4.16 7.28 0.41
CA ARG A 138 5.16 6.83 1.38
C ARG A 138 5.27 7.83 2.51
N ALA A 139 5.61 7.33 3.67
CA ALA A 139 6.05 8.14 4.79
C ALA A 139 7.39 7.65 5.31
N ALA A 140 8.09 8.51 6.03
CA ALA A 140 9.27 8.14 6.79
C ALA A 140 9.32 8.92 8.09
N SER A 141 9.82 8.30 9.14
CA SER A 141 10.00 8.94 10.45
C SER A 141 11.32 8.51 11.08
N THR A 142 11.83 9.30 12.00
CA THR A 142 12.81 8.78 12.96
C THR A 142 12.14 7.79 13.91
N SER A 143 12.97 7.02 14.60
CA SER A 143 12.56 6.14 15.69
C SER A 143 11.89 6.88 16.86
N GLU A 144 12.12 8.18 17.02
CA GLU A 144 11.57 9.03 18.09
C GLU A 144 10.21 9.63 17.73
N SER A 145 9.97 9.91 16.45
CA SER A 145 8.69 10.45 15.92
C SER A 145 7.80 9.37 15.30
N ALA A 146 7.84 8.16 15.87
CA ALA A 146 7.10 7.01 15.35
C ALA A 146 5.58 7.12 15.56
N ASP A 147 5.13 8.00 16.46
CA ASP A 147 3.72 8.39 16.61
C ASP A 147 3.13 8.93 15.30
N ARG A 148 3.86 9.84 14.62
CA ARG A 148 3.44 10.39 13.32
C ARG A 148 3.35 9.32 12.23
N LEU A 149 4.21 8.31 12.32
CA LEU A 149 4.15 7.16 11.42
C LEU A 149 2.88 6.32 11.66
N ILE A 150 2.47 6.18 12.92
CA ILE A 150 1.23 5.45 13.27
C ILE A 150 0.01 6.21 12.77
N ASP A 151 -0.04 7.53 12.94
CA ASP A 151 -1.13 8.36 12.41
C ASP A 151 -1.28 8.16 10.89
N TRP A 152 -0.17 8.23 10.16
CA TRP A 152 -0.16 7.97 8.72
C TRP A 152 -0.65 6.56 8.36
N ILE A 153 -0.31 5.53 9.16
CA ILE A 153 -0.78 4.16 8.96
C ILE A 153 -2.29 4.06 9.22
N LEU A 154 -2.80 4.71 10.26
CA LEU A 154 -4.23 4.71 10.59
C LEU A 154 -5.06 5.38 9.48
N GLU A 155 -4.55 6.44 8.87
CA GLU A 155 -5.18 7.07 7.70
C GLU A 155 -5.36 6.10 6.53
N GLN A 156 -4.50 5.08 6.40
CA GLN A 156 -4.66 4.07 5.36
C GLN A 156 -5.88 3.18 5.56
N ARG A 157 -6.59 3.26 6.69
CA ARG A 157 -7.88 2.56 6.95
C ARG A 157 -9.08 3.32 6.43
N ASN A 158 -8.95 4.63 6.24
CA ASN A 158 -10.08 5.47 5.88
C ASN A 158 -10.67 5.02 4.55
N THR A 159 -11.99 5.06 4.45
CA THR A 159 -12.70 4.80 3.19
C THR A 159 -12.26 5.81 2.15
N ARG A 160 -11.82 5.30 1.00
CA ARG A 160 -11.27 6.09 -0.09
C ARG A 160 -12.37 6.37 -1.12
N THR A 161 -12.25 7.50 -1.78
CA THR A 161 -13.08 7.83 -2.95
C THR A 161 -12.16 8.28 -4.07
N ALA A 162 -12.26 7.65 -5.24
CA ALA A 162 -11.45 8.03 -6.39
C ALA A 162 -12.18 7.86 -7.71
N PHE A 163 -11.85 8.72 -8.67
CA PHE A 163 -12.26 8.55 -10.06
C PHE A 163 -11.51 7.39 -10.69
N VAL A 164 -12.25 6.47 -11.31
CA VAL A 164 -11.69 5.31 -12.00
C VAL A 164 -11.96 5.48 -13.49
N GLU A 165 -10.92 5.35 -14.29
CA GLU A 165 -11.03 5.28 -15.75
C GLU A 165 -11.14 3.81 -16.14
N PRO A 166 -12.34 3.31 -16.51
CA PRO A 166 -12.51 1.90 -16.82
C PRO A 166 -11.93 1.58 -18.21
N LEU A 167 -11.24 0.44 -18.30
CA LEU A 167 -11.00 -0.25 -19.57
C LEU A 167 -12.30 -0.87 -20.11
N SER A 168 -13.12 -1.42 -19.21
CA SER A 168 -14.45 -1.93 -19.50
C SER A 168 -15.34 -1.81 -18.28
N ILE A 169 -16.65 -1.71 -18.54
CA ILE A 169 -17.67 -1.65 -17.51
C ILE A 169 -18.89 -2.45 -17.96
N GLU A 170 -19.39 -3.29 -17.07
CA GLU A 170 -20.66 -4.00 -17.22
C GLU A 170 -21.58 -3.56 -16.08
N ILE A 171 -22.75 -3.01 -16.40
CA ILE A 171 -23.72 -2.54 -15.39
C ILE A 171 -24.99 -3.38 -15.51
N ASP A 172 -25.44 -3.96 -14.40
CA ASP A 172 -26.76 -4.56 -14.25
C ASP A 172 -27.48 -3.91 -13.07
N ARG A 173 -28.39 -2.96 -13.38
CA ARG A 173 -29.16 -2.15 -12.44
C ARG A 173 -28.28 -1.44 -11.41
N ASP A 174 -28.15 -2.03 -10.23
CA ASP A 174 -27.44 -1.51 -9.07
C ASP A 174 -26.14 -2.28 -8.80
N SER A 175 -25.73 -3.14 -9.72
CA SER A 175 -24.45 -3.85 -9.68
C SER A 175 -23.59 -3.47 -10.88
N ALA A 176 -22.27 -3.44 -10.68
CA ALA A 176 -21.32 -3.23 -11.76
C ALA A 176 -20.08 -4.11 -11.62
N VAL A 177 -19.52 -4.50 -12.77
CA VAL A 177 -18.16 -5.04 -12.89
C VAL A 177 -17.32 -4.02 -13.64
N ILE A 178 -16.29 -3.50 -12.98
CA ILE A 178 -15.42 -2.45 -13.51
C ILE A 178 -14.03 -3.04 -13.69
N THR A 179 -13.49 -3.01 -14.89
CA THR A 179 -12.08 -3.38 -15.14
C THR A 179 -11.28 -2.11 -15.37
N ALA A 180 -10.20 -1.91 -14.63
CA ALA A 180 -9.30 -0.76 -14.78
C ALA A 180 -7.84 -1.21 -14.90
N ASP A 181 -7.05 -0.49 -15.70
CA ASP A 181 -5.62 -0.73 -15.82
C ASP A 181 -4.89 -0.16 -14.59
N LEU A 182 -4.01 -0.94 -13.97
CA LEU A 182 -3.27 -0.49 -12.78
C LEU A 182 -2.12 0.49 -13.09
N TRP A 183 -1.74 0.61 -14.36
CA TRP A 183 -0.72 1.54 -14.85
C TRP A 183 -1.35 2.83 -15.36
N ASP A 184 -2.40 2.71 -16.16
CA ASP A 184 -3.03 3.87 -16.81
C ASP A 184 -4.10 4.53 -15.92
N SER A 185 -4.73 3.77 -15.01
CA SER A 185 -5.64 4.30 -13.98
C SER A 185 -5.04 4.14 -12.59
N SER A 186 -3.98 4.90 -12.31
CA SER A 186 -3.27 4.85 -11.02
C SER A 186 -4.18 4.90 -9.78
N PRO A 187 -5.26 5.72 -9.73
CA PRO A 187 -6.18 5.71 -8.59
C PRO A 187 -6.88 4.35 -8.35
N ALA A 188 -7.11 3.55 -9.39
CA ALA A 188 -7.67 2.20 -9.24
C ALA A 188 -6.73 1.25 -8.46
N ALA A 189 -5.41 1.50 -8.48
CA ALA A 189 -4.47 0.72 -7.66
C ALA A 189 -4.67 0.96 -6.16
N TRP A 190 -5.27 2.08 -5.78
CA TRP A 190 -5.47 2.49 -4.38
C TRP A 190 -6.73 1.94 -3.75
N LEU A 191 -7.78 1.72 -4.54
CA LEU A 191 -9.09 1.33 -4.03
C LEU A 191 -9.14 -0.13 -3.52
N ARG A 192 -9.94 -0.35 -2.48
CA ARG A 192 -10.12 -1.59 -1.71
C ARG A 192 -11.62 -1.93 -1.57
N PRO A 193 -11.96 -3.16 -1.15
CA PRO A 193 -13.29 -3.45 -0.63
C PRO A 193 -13.71 -2.44 0.45
N GLY A 194 -14.92 -1.88 0.31
CA GLY A 194 -15.47 -0.81 1.15
C GLY A 194 -15.30 0.59 0.57
N ASP A 195 -14.33 0.81 -0.33
CA ASP A 195 -14.08 2.12 -0.94
C ASP A 195 -15.12 2.47 -2.01
N THR A 196 -15.12 3.73 -2.45
CA THR A 196 -16.02 4.25 -3.47
C THR A 196 -15.27 4.56 -4.76
N ALA A 197 -15.68 3.93 -5.85
CA ALA A 197 -15.29 4.30 -7.20
C ALA A 197 -16.28 5.33 -7.76
N LEU A 198 -15.74 6.43 -8.25
CA LEU A 198 -16.47 7.42 -9.03
C LEU A 198 -16.29 7.09 -10.51
N LEU A 199 -17.40 6.93 -11.23
CA LEU A 199 -17.40 6.62 -12.66
C LEU A 199 -18.21 7.65 -13.43
N ASP A 200 -17.68 8.07 -14.57
CA ASP A 200 -18.47 8.70 -15.63
C ASP A 200 -18.82 7.62 -16.66
N PRO A 201 -20.05 7.07 -16.66
CA PRO A 201 -20.45 6.05 -17.61
C PRO A 201 -20.64 6.61 -19.03
N SER A 202 -20.63 7.94 -19.21
CA SER A 202 -20.78 8.55 -20.52
C SER A 202 -19.42 8.83 -21.15
N ALA A 203 -19.14 8.22 -22.31
CA ALA A 203 -18.03 8.65 -23.16
C ALA A 203 -18.25 10.07 -23.73
N ASP A 204 -19.45 10.62 -23.54
CA ASP A 204 -19.84 11.95 -23.98
C ASP A 204 -19.60 12.96 -22.85
N LYS A 205 -18.53 13.76 -22.99
CA LYS A 205 -18.03 14.74 -22.01
C LYS A 205 -19.04 15.82 -21.56
N ARG A 206 -20.30 15.73 -21.97
CA ARG A 206 -21.37 16.72 -21.76
C ARG A 206 -22.34 16.34 -20.64
N SER A 207 -22.38 15.08 -20.18
CA SER A 207 -23.21 14.67 -19.04
C SER A 207 -22.35 14.20 -17.86
N GLN A 208 -21.89 15.14 -17.03
CA GLN A 208 -21.12 14.84 -15.81
C GLN A 208 -21.98 14.26 -14.68
N VAL A 209 -22.71 13.17 -14.94
CA VAL A 209 -23.36 12.44 -13.84
C VAL A 209 -22.41 11.36 -13.37
N THR A 210 -21.50 11.76 -12.47
CA THR A 210 -20.61 10.84 -11.77
C THR A 210 -21.45 9.91 -10.91
N GLN A 211 -21.47 8.63 -11.26
CA GLN A 211 -22.12 7.59 -10.46
C GLN A 211 -21.13 7.09 -9.40
N GLN A 212 -21.63 6.90 -8.19
CA GLN A 212 -20.86 6.39 -7.06
C GLN A 212 -21.10 4.90 -6.88
N TRP A 213 -20.02 4.14 -6.77
CA TRP A 213 -20.05 2.68 -6.72
C TRP A 213 -19.21 2.20 -5.54
N ARG A 214 -19.84 1.52 -4.57
CA ARG A 214 -19.13 0.88 -3.46
C ARG A 214 -18.48 -0.40 -3.94
N ILE A 215 -17.18 -0.53 -3.72
CA ILE A 215 -16.41 -1.72 -4.07
C ILE A 215 -16.71 -2.82 -3.05
N LEU A 216 -17.23 -3.95 -3.52
CA LEU A 216 -17.43 -5.15 -2.71
C LEU A 216 -16.19 -6.05 -2.73
N ASN A 217 -15.53 -6.11 -3.89
CA ASN A 217 -14.37 -6.96 -4.12
C ASN A 217 -13.44 -6.32 -5.16
N ALA A 218 -12.15 -6.53 -5.01
CA ALA A 218 -11.11 -6.13 -5.95
C ALA A 218 -10.19 -7.32 -6.26
N GLN A 219 -10.13 -7.74 -7.51
CA GLN A 219 -9.27 -8.84 -7.96
C GLN A 219 -8.26 -8.34 -8.99
N VAL A 220 -6.98 -8.61 -8.79
CA VAL A 220 -5.94 -8.34 -9.79
C VAL A 220 -5.87 -9.50 -10.78
N VAL A 221 -5.84 -9.17 -12.07
CA VAL A 221 -5.71 -10.14 -13.17
C VAL A 221 -4.55 -9.74 -14.07
N ILE A 222 -3.81 -10.74 -14.56
CA ILE A 222 -2.77 -10.53 -15.58
C ILE A 222 -3.44 -10.45 -16.94
N THR A 223 -3.26 -9.34 -17.64
CA THR A 223 -3.87 -9.10 -18.96
C THR A 223 -2.87 -9.25 -20.12
N SER A 224 -1.58 -9.23 -19.84
CA SER A 224 -0.54 -9.51 -20.84
C SER A 224 -0.44 -11.01 -21.17
N PRO A 225 0.00 -11.37 -22.40
CA PRO A 225 0.31 -12.76 -22.76
C PRO A 225 1.34 -13.42 -21.82
N PRO A 226 1.29 -14.75 -21.64
CA PRO A 226 2.27 -15.49 -20.86
C PRO A 226 3.71 -15.25 -21.35
N GLY A 227 4.67 -15.18 -20.41
CA GLY A 227 6.09 -15.06 -20.73
C GLY A 227 6.61 -13.62 -20.91
N GLN A 228 5.76 -12.59 -20.78
CA GLN A 228 6.27 -11.22 -20.72
C GLN A 228 7.07 -10.96 -19.44
N ARG A 229 8.20 -10.26 -19.59
CA ARG A 229 9.09 -9.88 -18.48
C ARG A 229 8.42 -8.96 -17.47
N TYR A 230 7.49 -8.11 -17.92
CA TYR A 230 6.74 -7.16 -17.09
C TYR A 230 5.26 -7.27 -17.43
N PRO A 231 4.53 -8.21 -16.81
CA PRO A 231 3.14 -8.44 -17.16
C PRO A 231 2.28 -7.21 -16.85
N ARG A 232 1.46 -6.81 -17.82
CA ARG A 232 0.37 -5.83 -17.62
C ARG A 232 -0.68 -6.47 -16.71
N ARG A 233 -1.18 -5.66 -15.78
CA ARG A 233 -2.16 -6.09 -14.78
C ARG A 233 -3.29 -5.10 -14.73
N SER A 234 -4.49 -5.62 -14.60
CA SER A 234 -5.71 -4.86 -14.39
C SER A 234 -6.34 -5.28 -13.07
N VAL A 235 -7.16 -4.41 -12.51
CA VAL A 235 -8.02 -4.73 -11.38
C VAL A 235 -9.46 -4.83 -11.85
N VAL A 236 -10.14 -5.89 -11.43
CA VAL A 236 -11.56 -6.10 -11.63
C VAL A 236 -12.25 -5.82 -10.30
N PHE A 237 -13.07 -4.77 -10.28
CA PHE A 237 -13.94 -4.46 -9.16
C PHE A 237 -15.33 -5.04 -9.39
N ARG A 238 -15.90 -5.63 -8.34
CA ARG A 238 -17.34 -5.87 -8.23
C ARG A 238 -17.91 -4.82 -7.30
N CYS A 239 -18.94 -4.12 -7.75
CA CYS A 239 -19.46 -2.96 -7.05
C CYS A 239 -20.98 -2.98 -6.94
N ASP A 240 -21.49 -2.31 -5.90
CA ASP A 240 -22.89 -1.91 -5.78
C ASP A 240 -23.03 -0.40 -5.97
N ARG A 241 -24.12 0.03 -6.61
CA ARG A 241 -24.44 1.44 -6.75
C ARG A 241 -24.79 2.03 -5.38
N ILE A 242 -24.22 3.18 -5.06
CA ILE A 242 -24.62 3.97 -3.90
C ILE A 242 -25.80 4.83 -4.34
N THR A 243 -27.00 4.51 -3.85
CA THR A 243 -28.18 5.36 -3.99
C THR A 243 -28.24 6.32 -2.80
N GLU A 244 -28.30 7.62 -3.08
CA GLU A 244 -28.62 8.60 -2.05
C GLU A 244 -30.07 8.33 -1.61
N SER A 245 -30.24 7.98 -0.34
CA SER A 245 -31.54 7.76 0.30
C SER A 245 -32.18 9.06 0.74
#